data_AF-A0A5N6DMR1-F1
#
_entry.id   AF-A0A5N6DMR1-F1
#
_cell.length_a   1.000
_cell.length_b   1.000
_cell.length_c   1.000
_cell.angle_alpha   90.00
_cell.angle_beta   90.00
_cell.angle_gamma   90.00
#
_symmetry.space_group_name_H-M   'P 1'
#
loop_
_entity.id
_entity.type
_entity.pdbx_description
1 polymer ?
#
loop_
_entity_poly.entity_id
_entity_poly.type
_entity_poly.pdbx_seq_one_letter_code
_entity_poly.pdbx_strand_id
1 'polypeptide(L)'
;MNNATTRHKKPGIPTPAMREYLWMKQIGKSLSANSPLRPNKRTKTSEGDKNSLENRHRFLTAYKRRKLREKSGMRYGRNRERSRGHNSTVLGGSLYEDAKLYRMSLRQDTELYEELYGISPFHVPRMHSKTRALLNDHATVLASGNYRFTPIFQQAFEEFVYALKVAKFPPYDYFQRKYNGDIGDEHPLLIKLRSRHWALERTFQKEVRYVGSRDKRGSS
;
A
#
# COMPACT_ATOMS: atom_id res chain seq x y z
N MET A 1 -48.37 37.32 35.60
CA MET A 1 -48.06 35.96 35.09
C MET A 1 -47.41 36.14 33.73
N ASN A 2 -46.08 36.11 33.65
CA ASN A 2 -45.36 36.44 32.42
C ASN A 2 -44.55 35.21 31.97
N ASN A 3 -45.00 34.58 30.89
CA ASN A 3 -44.37 33.39 30.32
C ASN A 3 -43.14 33.80 29.48
N ALA A 4 -41.95 33.38 29.92
CA ALA A 4 -40.70 33.56 29.19
C ALA A 4 -40.46 32.36 28.27
N THR A 5 -40.66 32.54 26.96
CA THR A 5 -40.37 31.53 25.95
C THR A 5 -38.88 31.55 25.60
N THR A 6 -38.11 30.56 26.05
CA THR A 6 -36.70 30.34 25.69
C THR A 6 -36.57 29.92 24.21
N ARG A 7 -36.01 30.79 23.38
CA ARG A 7 -35.58 30.47 22.01
C ARG A 7 -34.34 29.56 22.03
N HIS A 8 -34.50 28.31 21.61
CA HIS A 8 -33.37 27.41 21.33
C HIS A 8 -32.57 27.92 20.11
N LYS A 9 -31.32 28.35 20.35
CA LYS A 9 -30.36 28.64 19.28
C LYS A 9 -29.92 27.32 18.62
N LYS A 10 -30.16 27.19 17.31
CA LYS A 10 -29.59 26.10 16.51
C LYS A 10 -28.05 26.17 16.58
N PRO A 11 -27.34 25.04 16.75
CA PRO A 11 -25.88 25.06 16.79
C PRO A 11 -25.34 25.48 15.42
N GLY A 12 -24.54 26.54 15.40
CA GLY A 12 -23.88 27.04 14.19
C GLY A 12 -22.91 26.00 13.62
N ILE A 13 -22.77 26.01 12.29
CA ILE A 13 -21.83 25.15 11.56
C ILE A 13 -20.41 25.42 12.09
N PRO A 14 -19.67 24.41 12.56
CA PRO A 14 -18.33 24.63 13.12
C PRO A 14 -17.38 25.14 12.04
N THR A 15 -16.66 26.21 12.38
CA THR A 15 -15.63 26.82 11.54
C THR A 15 -14.50 25.80 11.26
N PRO A 16 -13.75 25.96 10.16
CA PRO A 16 -12.66 25.05 9.81
C PRO A 16 -11.66 24.80 10.96
N ALA A 17 -11.30 25.85 11.71
CA ALA A 17 -10.45 25.75 12.89
C ALA A 17 -11.08 24.93 14.03
N MET A 18 -12.41 25.04 14.25
CA MET A 18 -13.11 24.20 15.22
C MET A 18 -13.17 22.73 14.79
N ARG A 19 -13.27 22.44 13.48
CA ARG A 19 -13.22 21.06 12.97
C ARG A 19 -11.85 20.43 13.17
N GLU A 20 -10.79 21.20 12.92
CA GLU A 20 -9.42 20.76 13.12
C GLU A 20 -9.12 20.51 14.60
N TYR A 21 -9.56 21.40 15.49
CA TYR A 21 -9.46 21.22 16.94
C TYR A 21 -10.24 20.00 17.45
N LEU A 22 -11.47 19.77 16.96
CA LEU A 22 -12.27 18.59 17.33
C LEU A 22 -11.61 17.29 16.81
N TRP A 23 -11.03 17.32 15.62
CA TRP A 23 -10.31 16.19 15.05
C TRP A 23 -9.04 15.85 15.85
N MET A 24 -8.27 16.86 16.27
CA MET A 24 -7.10 16.67 17.15
C MET A 24 -7.49 16.10 18.52
N LYS A 25 -8.62 16.55 19.10
CA LYS A 25 -9.14 16.01 20.38
C LYS A 25 -9.57 14.55 20.29
N GLN A 26 -10.05 14.09 19.12
CA GLN A 26 -10.45 12.69 18.91
C GLN A 26 -9.23 11.76 18.86
N ILE A 27 -8.08 12.24 18.37
CA ILE A 27 -6.82 11.50 18.30
C ILE A 27 -6.11 11.48 19.66
N GLY A 28 -6.20 12.56 20.44
CA GLY A 28 -5.61 12.61 21.79
C GLY A 28 -6.24 11.64 22.80
N LYS A 29 -7.52 11.26 22.60
CA LYS A 29 -8.22 10.31 23.48
C LYS A 29 -7.94 8.84 23.17
N SER A 30 -7.41 8.50 21.99
CA SER A 30 -7.06 7.13 21.63
C SER A 30 -5.63 6.71 22.03
N LEU A 31 -4.84 7.62 22.60
CA LEU A 31 -3.44 7.38 22.97
C LEU A 31 -3.16 7.47 24.50
N SER A 32 -4.19 7.64 25.33
CA SER A 32 -4.06 7.80 26.80
C SER A 32 -4.73 6.67 27.60
N ALA A 33 -4.74 5.45 27.08
CA ALA A 33 -5.04 4.26 27.86
C ALA A 33 -3.97 3.21 27.56
N ASN A 34 -2.92 3.20 28.38
CA ASN A 34 -2.16 2.04 28.86
C ASN A 34 -0.66 2.35 29.04
N SER A 35 -0.27 2.52 30.29
CA SER A 35 1.06 2.21 30.81
C SER A 35 0.91 1.96 32.31
N PRO A 36 1.77 1.16 32.97
CA PRO A 36 2.38 -0.11 32.56
C PRO A 36 2.09 -1.22 33.61
N LEU A 37 2.02 -2.49 33.20
CA LEU A 37 2.13 -3.61 34.13
C LEU A 37 3.27 -4.55 33.72
N ARG A 38 4.06 -4.90 34.73
CA ARG A 38 5.32 -5.64 34.72
C ARG A 38 5.22 -7.06 34.12
N PRO A 39 6.37 -7.69 33.79
CA PRO A 39 6.44 -8.79 32.84
C PRO A 39 6.21 -10.14 33.52
N ASN A 40 5.42 -11.02 32.90
CA ASN A 40 5.69 -12.45 33.03
C ASN A 40 5.06 -13.28 31.89
N LYS A 41 5.97 -14.02 31.25
CA LYS A 41 5.86 -15.40 30.75
C LYS A 41 4.72 -15.79 29.80
N ARG A 42 5.20 -16.25 28.64
CA ARG A 42 4.60 -17.23 27.72
C ARG A 42 3.25 -16.82 27.14
N THR A 43 3.31 -16.18 25.98
CA THR A 43 2.18 -16.17 25.06
C THR A 43 2.56 -16.91 23.79
N LYS A 44 1.83 -18.01 23.61
CA LYS A 44 1.71 -18.83 22.41
C LYS A 44 1.79 -17.97 21.15
N THR A 45 2.54 -18.45 20.17
CA THR A 45 2.55 -17.95 18.78
C THR A 45 1.13 -17.98 18.24
N SER A 46 0.44 -16.85 18.36
CA SER A 46 -0.76 -16.54 17.62
C SER A 46 -0.36 -16.48 16.15
N GLU A 47 -0.98 -17.35 15.34
CA GLU A 47 -1.28 -17.04 13.94
C GLU A 47 -1.98 -15.67 13.92
N GLY A 48 -1.23 -14.58 13.71
CA GLY A 48 -1.83 -13.27 14.02
C GLY A 48 -1.09 -12.03 13.57
N ASP A 49 0.01 -12.14 12.82
CA ASP A 49 0.59 -10.94 12.21
C ASP A 49 1.01 -11.21 10.76
N LYS A 50 0.04 -11.07 9.85
CA LYS A 50 0.24 -11.13 8.40
C LYS A 50 1.28 -10.09 7.91
N ASN A 51 1.69 -9.16 8.78
CA ASN A 51 2.70 -8.14 8.51
C ASN A 51 3.92 -8.23 9.42
N SER A 52 4.21 -9.37 10.05
CA SER A 52 5.45 -9.52 10.82
C SER A 52 6.67 -9.11 9.99
N LEU A 53 7.67 -8.49 10.63
CA LEU A 53 8.91 -8.08 9.94
C LEU A 53 9.58 -9.28 9.23
N GLU A 54 9.45 -10.47 9.80
CA GLU A 54 9.92 -11.71 9.17
C GLU A 54 9.19 -12.01 7.85
N ASN A 55 7.86 -11.87 7.83
CA ASN A 55 7.06 -12.04 6.62
C ASN A 55 7.43 -11.02 5.54
N ARG A 56 7.67 -9.76 5.92
CA ARG A 56 8.16 -8.73 4.98
C ARG A 56 9.55 -9.07 4.44
N HIS A 57 10.45 -9.53 5.30
CA HIS A 57 11.79 -9.93 4.90
C HIS A 57 11.75 -11.12 3.91
N ARG A 58 10.88 -12.10 4.15
CA ARG A 58 10.64 -13.23 3.25
C ARG A 58 10.10 -12.77 1.88
N PHE A 59 9.13 -11.87 1.86
CA PHE A 59 8.59 -11.28 0.61
C PHE A 59 9.68 -10.65 -0.25
N LEU A 60 10.48 -9.73 0.33
CA LEU A 60 11.52 -9.05 -0.42
C LEU A 60 12.69 -9.98 -0.81
N THR A 61 12.98 -10.99 0.01
CA THR A 61 13.99 -12.02 -0.31
C THR A 61 13.54 -12.89 -1.48
N ALA A 62 12.25 -13.25 -1.54
CA ALA A 62 11.69 -13.99 -2.67
C ALA A 62 11.84 -13.19 -3.97
N TYR A 63 11.55 -11.89 -3.93
CA TYR A 63 11.77 -11.00 -5.07
C TYR A 63 13.24 -10.92 -5.50
N LYS A 64 14.17 -10.72 -4.54
CA LYS A 64 15.61 -10.70 -4.82
C LYS A 64 16.08 -11.98 -5.52
N ARG A 65 15.67 -13.14 -5.00
CA ARG A 65 16.01 -14.45 -5.57
C ARG A 65 15.46 -14.61 -6.98
N ARG A 66 14.22 -14.18 -7.23
CA ARG A 66 13.61 -14.20 -8.56
C ARG A 66 14.42 -13.35 -9.54
N LYS A 67 14.74 -12.11 -9.18
CA LYS A 67 15.51 -11.20 -10.03
C LYS A 67 16.89 -11.77 -10.39
N LEU A 68 17.56 -12.40 -9.42
CA LEU A 68 18.83 -13.09 -9.66
C LEU A 68 18.68 -14.28 -10.62
N ARG A 69 17.61 -15.07 -10.50
CA ARG A 69 17.29 -16.18 -11.42
C ARG A 69 17.00 -15.70 -12.84
N GLU A 70 16.29 -14.58 -12.99
CA GLU A 70 15.99 -13.98 -14.30
C GLU A 70 17.27 -13.46 -14.96
N LYS A 71 18.15 -12.80 -14.21
CA LYS A 71 19.45 -12.30 -14.71
C LYS A 71 20.43 -13.41 -15.11
N SER A 72 20.47 -14.52 -14.37
CA SER A 72 21.43 -15.59 -14.65
C SER A 72 21.05 -16.47 -15.84
N GLY A 73 19.85 -16.30 -16.41
CA GLY A 73 19.34 -17.17 -17.48
C GLY A 73 19.12 -18.62 -17.05
N MET A 74 19.41 -18.98 -15.78
CA MET A 74 19.28 -20.33 -15.26
C MET A 74 17.80 -20.66 -15.06
N ARG A 75 17.19 -21.20 -16.12
CA ARG A 75 15.96 -22.00 -16.01
C ARG A 75 16.31 -23.38 -15.46
N TYR A 76 16.78 -23.48 -14.21
CA TYR A 76 16.70 -24.77 -13.53
C TYR A 76 15.24 -25.21 -13.58
N GLY A 77 15.02 -26.44 -14.05
CA GLY A 77 13.72 -26.97 -14.39
C GLY A 77 12.64 -26.64 -13.36
N ARG A 78 11.39 -26.60 -13.84
CA ARG A 78 10.11 -26.32 -13.16
C ARG A 78 9.84 -27.14 -11.86
N ASN A 79 10.84 -27.79 -11.28
CA ASN A 79 10.71 -28.92 -10.38
C ASN A 79 11.69 -28.87 -9.20
N ARG A 80 11.82 -27.73 -8.48
CA ARG A 80 12.50 -27.75 -7.17
C ARG A 80 12.13 -26.66 -6.14
N GLU A 81 10.87 -26.22 -6.14
CA GLU A 81 10.28 -25.55 -4.97
C GLU A 81 9.04 -26.31 -4.49
N ARG A 82 9.11 -27.65 -4.51
CA ARG A 82 8.29 -28.54 -3.65
C ARG A 82 9.07 -28.91 -2.39
N SER A 83 9.76 -27.95 -1.78
CA SER A 83 10.42 -28.16 -0.50
C SER A 83 9.74 -27.30 0.55
N ARG A 84 8.84 -27.98 1.26
CA ARG A 84 8.35 -27.70 2.61
C ARG A 84 7.27 -26.62 2.73
N GLY A 85 6.02 -27.06 2.59
CA GLY A 85 5.07 -27.06 3.72
C GLY A 85 4.94 -25.78 4.53
N HIS A 86 4.98 -24.62 3.90
CA HIS A 86 4.38 -23.43 4.46
C HIS A 86 3.14 -23.17 3.64
N ASN A 87 1.99 -23.09 4.30
CA ASN A 87 0.81 -22.41 3.79
C ASN A 87 1.20 -20.94 3.55
N SER A 88 2.05 -20.67 2.55
CA SER A 88 2.47 -19.34 2.20
C SER A 88 1.27 -18.74 1.48
N THR A 89 0.37 -18.19 2.28
CA THR A 89 -0.46 -17.09 1.81
C THR A 89 0.52 -16.16 1.10
N VAL A 90 0.30 -15.94 -0.20
CA VAL A 90 1.14 -15.05 -0.99
C VAL A 90 1.04 -13.68 -0.32
N LEU A 91 2.05 -13.36 0.49
CA LEU A 91 2.13 -12.09 1.19
C LEU A 91 2.31 -11.04 0.11
N GLY A 92 1.30 -10.18 -0.07
CA GLY A 92 1.37 -9.08 -1.01
C GLY A 92 2.42 -8.05 -0.59
N GLY A 93 2.78 -7.14 -1.50
CA GLY A 93 3.57 -5.97 -1.18
C GLY A 93 2.91 -5.12 -0.09
N SER A 94 3.71 -4.50 0.78
CA SER A 94 3.20 -3.56 1.77
C SER A 94 4.18 -2.40 1.90
N LEU A 95 3.94 -1.34 1.12
CA LEU A 95 4.77 -0.15 1.01
C LEU A 95 5.36 0.31 2.35
N TYR A 96 4.51 0.51 3.37
CA TYR A 96 4.94 1.02 4.67
C TYR A 96 5.67 -0.03 5.51
N GLU A 97 5.21 -1.29 5.51
CA GLU A 97 5.81 -2.34 6.33
C GLU A 97 7.15 -2.80 5.75
N ASP A 98 7.27 -2.85 4.42
CA ASP A 98 8.53 -3.13 3.74
C ASP A 98 9.58 -2.03 3.97
N ALA A 99 9.15 -0.76 4.03
CA ALA A 99 10.04 0.35 4.30
C ALA A 99 10.67 0.29 5.70
N LYS A 100 9.93 -0.26 6.70
CA LYS A 100 10.45 -0.42 8.06
C LYS A 100 11.73 -1.23 8.10
N LEU A 101 11.86 -2.26 7.26
CA LEU A 101 13.07 -3.09 7.21
C LEU A 101 14.32 -2.28 6.86
N TYR A 102 14.22 -1.29 5.98
CA TYR A 102 15.34 -0.43 5.61
C TYR A 102 15.58 0.67 6.64
N ARG A 103 14.51 1.27 7.16
CA ARG A 103 14.59 2.31 8.21
C ARG A 103 15.19 1.78 9.51
N MET A 104 14.99 0.50 9.80
CA MET A 104 15.58 -0.20 10.94
C MET A 104 16.94 -0.85 10.61
N SER A 105 17.51 -0.57 9.43
CA SER A 105 18.78 -1.14 8.97
C SER A 105 18.82 -2.68 8.91
N LEU A 106 17.65 -3.34 8.84
CA LEU A 106 17.53 -4.80 8.69
C LEU A 106 17.75 -5.24 7.23
N ARG A 107 17.71 -4.31 6.28
CA ARG A 107 18.09 -4.50 4.87
C ARG A 107 18.82 -3.26 4.34
N GLN A 108 19.71 -3.49 3.37
CA GLN A 108 20.55 -2.46 2.75
C GLN A 108 20.41 -2.40 1.22
N ASP A 109 19.73 -3.37 0.61
CA ASP A 109 19.50 -3.44 -0.84
C ASP A 109 18.30 -2.59 -1.27
N THR A 110 18.44 -1.28 -1.10
CA THR A 110 17.37 -0.27 -1.28
C THR A 110 16.82 -0.24 -2.70
N GLU A 111 17.62 -0.63 -3.69
CA GLU A 111 17.22 -0.66 -5.10
C GLU A 111 16.05 -1.63 -5.33
N LEU A 112 15.95 -2.71 -4.55
CA LEU A 112 14.83 -3.65 -4.64
C LEU A 112 13.52 -3.01 -4.19
N TYR A 113 13.56 -2.17 -3.16
CA TYR A 113 12.38 -1.46 -2.71
C TYR A 113 11.95 -0.40 -3.73
N GLU A 114 12.91 0.35 -4.25
CA GLU A 114 12.64 1.39 -5.24
C GLU A 114 12.09 0.82 -6.54
N GLU A 115 12.51 -0.37 -6.96
CA GLU A 115 11.95 -1.06 -8.12
C GLU A 115 10.50 -1.52 -7.89
N LEU A 116 10.20 -2.02 -6.69
CA LEU A 116 8.84 -2.49 -6.35
C LEU A 116 7.84 -1.34 -6.21
N TYR A 117 8.27 -0.20 -5.67
CA TYR A 117 7.39 0.89 -5.24
C TYR A 117 7.62 2.22 -5.95
N GLY A 118 8.72 2.37 -6.68
CA GLY A 118 9.10 3.61 -7.36
C GLY A 118 9.56 4.73 -6.43
N ILE A 119 9.68 4.48 -5.13
CA ILE A 119 9.92 5.48 -4.06
C ILE A 119 11.02 4.97 -3.13
N SER A 120 11.83 5.88 -2.58
CA SER A 120 12.86 5.53 -1.58
C SER A 120 12.24 5.04 -0.27
N PRO A 121 12.76 3.95 0.35
CA PRO A 121 12.23 3.44 1.61
C PRO A 121 12.46 4.37 2.81
N PHE A 122 13.39 5.32 2.71
CA PHE A 122 13.66 6.27 3.78
C PHE A 122 12.61 7.40 3.80
N HIS A 123 12.12 7.81 2.63
CA HIS A 123 11.23 8.96 2.46
C HIS A 123 9.85 8.57 1.94
N VAL A 124 9.23 7.54 2.52
CA VAL A 124 7.87 7.13 2.13
C VAL A 124 6.85 8.16 2.64
N PRO A 125 6.16 8.88 1.74
CA PRO A 125 5.20 9.91 2.11
C PRO A 125 3.87 9.29 2.51
N ARG A 126 3.08 10.04 3.28
CA ARG A 126 1.68 9.67 3.53
C ARG A 126 0.88 9.92 2.26
N MET A 127 0.24 8.88 1.74
CA MET A 127 -0.56 8.96 0.53
C MET A 127 -1.97 8.40 0.73
N HIS A 128 -2.87 8.76 -0.18
CA HIS A 128 -4.22 8.22 -0.23
C HIS A 128 -4.22 6.67 -0.32
N SER A 129 -5.23 6.04 0.30
CA SER A 129 -5.29 4.57 0.45
C SER A 129 -5.32 3.82 -0.88
N LYS A 130 -6.06 4.33 -1.87
CA LYS A 130 -6.14 3.74 -3.23
C LYS A 130 -4.79 3.77 -3.95
N THR A 131 -4.08 4.90 -3.87
CA THR A 131 -2.73 5.07 -4.42
C THR A 131 -1.77 4.05 -3.81
N ARG A 132 -1.82 3.90 -2.48
CA ARG A 132 -1.02 2.90 -1.76
C ARG A 132 -1.36 1.48 -2.18
N ALA A 133 -2.66 1.17 -2.33
CA ALA A 133 -3.10 -0.16 -2.77
C ALA A 133 -2.53 -0.49 -4.14
N LEU A 134 -2.58 0.44 -5.09
CA LEU A 134 -2.05 0.23 -6.44
C LEU A 134 -0.53 -0.02 -6.46
N LEU A 135 0.23 0.70 -5.62
CA LEU A 135 1.67 0.44 -5.44
C LEU A 135 1.93 -0.95 -4.81
N ASN A 136 1.11 -1.37 -3.85
CA ASN A 136 1.20 -2.68 -3.23
C ASN A 136 0.86 -3.80 -4.23
N ASP A 137 -0.14 -3.59 -5.09
CA ASP A 137 -0.55 -4.54 -6.11
C ASP A 137 0.55 -4.72 -7.16
N HIS A 138 1.17 -3.62 -7.60
CA HIS A 138 2.35 -3.65 -8.48
C HIS A 138 3.49 -4.46 -7.85
N ALA A 139 3.88 -4.13 -6.61
CA ALA A 139 4.92 -4.87 -5.90
C ALA A 139 4.59 -6.36 -5.76
N THR A 140 3.33 -6.70 -5.52
CA THR A 140 2.86 -8.09 -5.46
C THR A 140 3.06 -8.82 -6.78
N VAL A 141 2.69 -8.19 -7.91
CA VAL A 141 2.87 -8.75 -9.26
C VAL A 141 4.34 -8.98 -9.58
N LEU A 142 5.21 -8.02 -9.29
CA LEU A 142 6.65 -8.11 -9.53
C LEU A 142 7.32 -9.18 -8.65
N ALA A 143 6.93 -9.27 -7.38
CA ALA A 143 7.51 -10.24 -6.45
C ALA A 143 7.00 -11.67 -6.69
N SER A 144 5.77 -11.82 -7.18
CA SER A 144 5.12 -13.12 -7.30
C SER A 144 5.44 -13.82 -8.63
N GLY A 145 6.00 -15.04 -8.54
CA GLY A 145 6.19 -15.92 -9.68
C GLY A 145 4.87 -16.43 -10.31
N ASN A 146 3.73 -16.12 -9.70
CA ASN A 146 2.41 -16.55 -10.19
C ASN A 146 1.78 -15.57 -11.17
N TYR A 147 2.42 -14.44 -11.48
CA TYR A 147 1.92 -13.49 -12.47
C TYR A 147 2.87 -13.35 -13.65
N ARG A 148 2.28 -13.18 -14.83
CA ARG A 148 2.96 -12.67 -16.03
C ARG A 148 2.38 -11.32 -16.38
N PHE A 149 3.22 -10.41 -16.83
CA PHE A 149 2.82 -9.07 -17.26
C PHE A 149 3.64 -8.64 -18.47
N THR A 150 3.11 -7.68 -19.23
CA THR A 150 3.78 -7.12 -20.40
C THR A 150 4.58 -5.87 -20.03
N PRO A 151 5.55 -5.43 -20.85
CA PRO A 151 6.27 -4.17 -20.63
C PRO A 151 5.35 -2.93 -20.54
N ILE A 152 4.15 -2.99 -21.12
CA ILE A 152 3.16 -1.90 -21.07
C ILE A 152 2.71 -1.64 -19.62
N PHE A 153 2.53 -2.69 -18.83
CA PHE A 153 2.20 -2.56 -17.41
C PHE A 153 3.31 -1.83 -16.63
N GLN A 154 4.57 -2.22 -16.88
CA GLN A 154 5.73 -1.61 -16.24
C GLN A 154 5.88 -0.13 -16.64
N GLN A 155 5.71 0.19 -17.92
CA GLN A 155 5.74 1.56 -18.40
C GLN A 155 4.64 2.43 -17.76
N ALA A 156 3.41 1.92 -17.67
CA ALA A 156 2.32 2.64 -17.02
C ALA A 156 2.60 2.89 -15.52
N PHE A 157 3.29 1.96 -14.86
CA PHE A 157 3.73 2.14 -13.48
C PHE A 157 4.75 3.27 -13.34
N GLU A 158 5.76 3.31 -14.20
CA GLU A 158 6.79 4.35 -14.18
C GLU A 158 6.20 5.74 -14.42
N GLU A 159 5.30 5.87 -15.39
CA GLU A 159 4.58 7.12 -15.66
C GLU A 159 3.70 7.57 -14.49
N PHE A 160 3.07 6.62 -13.80
CA PHE A 160 2.26 6.88 -12.62
C PHE A 160 3.11 7.35 -11.43
N VAL A 161 4.22 6.66 -11.14
CA VAL A 161 5.17 7.04 -10.09
C VAL A 161 5.75 8.42 -10.38
N TYR A 162 6.10 8.70 -11.64
CA TYR A 162 6.56 10.03 -12.04
C TYR A 162 5.51 11.10 -11.74
N ALA A 163 4.25 10.88 -12.15
CA ALA A 163 3.17 11.82 -11.86
C ALA A 163 2.91 11.99 -10.35
N LEU A 164 3.07 10.93 -9.55
CA LEU A 164 2.96 11.00 -8.08
C LEU A 164 4.04 11.86 -7.46
N LYS A 165 5.29 11.70 -7.89
CA LYS A 165 6.44 12.51 -7.43
C LYS A 165 6.23 13.98 -7.75
N VAL A 166 5.81 14.29 -8.99
CA VAL A 166 5.53 15.67 -9.43
C VAL A 166 4.38 16.29 -8.62
N ALA A 167 3.34 15.51 -8.31
CA ALA A 167 2.21 15.95 -7.49
C ALA A 167 2.49 15.95 -5.97
N LYS A 168 3.71 15.60 -5.55
CA LYS A 168 4.13 15.53 -4.13
C LYS A 168 3.24 14.63 -3.26
N PHE A 169 2.75 13.52 -3.82
CA PHE A 169 2.04 12.46 -3.08
C PHE A 169 0.83 12.99 -2.28
N PRO A 170 -0.23 13.45 -2.95
CA PRO A 170 -1.41 13.99 -2.26
C PRO A 170 -2.00 12.97 -1.27
N PRO A 171 -2.17 13.33 0.02
CA PRO A 171 -2.73 12.43 1.02
C PRO A 171 -4.26 12.32 0.96
N TYR A 172 -4.91 13.19 0.17
CA TYR A 172 -6.35 13.29 0.01
C TYR A 172 -6.86 12.60 -1.26
N ASP A 173 -8.18 12.46 -1.37
CA ASP A 173 -8.84 11.91 -2.54
C ASP A 173 -8.72 12.88 -3.73
N TYR A 174 -7.83 12.57 -4.69
CA TYR A 174 -7.67 13.29 -5.96
C TYR A 174 -8.46 12.65 -7.13
N PHE A 175 -9.33 11.68 -6.84
CA PHE A 175 -10.14 10.97 -7.83
C PHE A 175 -11.38 11.77 -8.21
N GLN A 176 -11.95 12.51 -7.26
CA GLN A 176 -13.20 13.25 -7.47
C GLN A 176 -13.00 14.45 -8.41
N ARG A 177 -13.89 14.57 -9.38
CA ARG A 177 -14.10 15.82 -10.13
C ARG A 177 -15.19 16.55 -9.35
N LYS A 178 -14.88 17.61 -8.62
CA LYS A 178 -15.94 18.38 -7.96
C LYS A 178 -16.78 19.03 -9.04
N TYR A 179 -18.09 18.76 -9.04
CA TYR A 179 -19.05 19.32 -9.98
C TYR A 179 -19.34 20.81 -9.73
N ASN A 180 -18.71 21.42 -8.71
CA ASN A 180 -19.08 22.74 -8.21
C ASN A 180 -17.99 23.78 -8.48
N GLY A 181 -17.55 23.97 -9.73
CA GLY A 181 -16.91 25.20 -10.24
C GLY A 181 -15.69 25.81 -9.51
N ASP A 182 -15.24 25.25 -8.38
CA ASP A 182 -14.11 25.73 -7.61
C ASP A 182 -12.83 25.28 -8.33
N ILE A 183 -12.21 26.25 -8.98
CA ILE A 183 -10.97 26.19 -9.76
C ILE A 183 -9.80 25.50 -9.01
N GLY A 184 -9.91 25.30 -7.69
CA GLY A 184 -8.90 24.65 -6.86
C GLY A 184 -8.59 23.18 -7.18
N ASP A 185 -9.53 22.42 -7.76
CA ASP A 185 -9.37 20.97 -8.00
C ASP A 185 -8.98 20.59 -9.44
N GLU A 186 -8.78 21.57 -10.32
CA GLU A 186 -8.30 21.41 -11.70
C GLU A 186 -6.80 21.70 -11.85
N HIS A 187 -6.00 21.51 -10.79
CA HIS A 187 -4.56 21.65 -10.92
C HIS A 187 -4.04 20.67 -12.01
N PRO A 188 -3.33 21.13 -13.07
CA PRO A 188 -2.91 20.28 -14.19
C PRO A 188 -2.15 19.02 -13.76
N LEU A 189 -1.38 19.13 -12.67
CA LEU A 189 -0.68 17.99 -12.06
C LEU A 189 -1.62 16.91 -11.51
N LEU A 190 -2.73 17.29 -10.87
CA LEU A 190 -3.72 16.35 -10.34
C LEU A 190 -4.53 15.69 -11.46
N ILE A 191 -4.82 16.44 -12.54
CA ILE A 191 -5.42 15.88 -13.76
C ILE A 191 -4.50 14.82 -14.36
N LYS A 192 -3.21 15.14 -14.53
CA LYS A 192 -2.21 14.21 -15.05
C LYS A 192 -2.04 12.98 -14.14
N LEU A 193 -1.92 13.18 -12.83
CA LEU A 193 -1.82 12.09 -11.86
C LEU A 193 -3.02 11.14 -11.92
N ARG A 194 -4.23 11.69 -11.93
CA ARG A 194 -5.47 10.91 -12.04
C ARG A 194 -5.51 10.10 -13.32
N SER A 195 -5.16 10.71 -14.45
CA SER A 195 -5.08 10.03 -15.75
C SER A 195 -4.10 8.85 -15.70
N ARG A 196 -2.90 9.05 -15.14
CA ARG A 196 -1.89 7.97 -15.01
C ARG A 196 -2.28 6.89 -14.01
N HIS A 197 -2.96 7.23 -12.92
CA HIS A 197 -3.52 6.23 -12.01
C HIS A 197 -4.49 5.28 -12.74
N TRP A 198 -5.47 5.84 -13.45
CA TRP A 198 -6.43 5.03 -14.21
C TRP A 198 -5.79 4.30 -15.39
N ALA A 199 -4.71 4.84 -15.98
CA ALA A 199 -3.94 4.12 -16.98
C ALA A 199 -3.28 2.87 -16.38
N LEU A 200 -2.59 3.01 -15.25
CA LEU A 200 -1.98 1.87 -14.54
C LEU A 200 -3.02 0.83 -14.16
N GLU A 201 -4.14 1.23 -13.55
CA GLU A 201 -5.23 0.32 -13.17
C GLU A 201 -5.81 -0.44 -14.38
N ARG A 202 -6.01 0.23 -15.52
CA ARG A 202 -6.45 -0.42 -16.76
C ARG A 202 -5.41 -1.41 -17.29
N THR A 203 -4.13 -1.06 -17.26
CA THR A 203 -3.07 -1.98 -17.68
C THR A 203 -2.94 -3.16 -16.74
N PHE A 204 -3.13 -2.97 -15.42
CA PHE A 204 -3.16 -4.07 -14.46
C PHE A 204 -4.21 -5.11 -14.86
N GLN A 205 -5.42 -4.67 -15.21
CA GLN A 205 -6.51 -5.57 -15.60
C GLN A 205 -6.27 -6.29 -16.94
N LYS A 206 -5.62 -5.63 -17.90
CA LYS A 206 -5.45 -6.15 -19.28
C LYS A 206 -4.17 -6.94 -19.48
N GLU A 207 -3.08 -6.47 -18.88
CA GLU A 207 -1.73 -6.91 -19.15
C GLU A 207 -1.21 -7.90 -18.12
N VAL A 208 -1.80 -7.95 -16.91
CA VAL A 208 -1.38 -8.87 -15.85
C VAL A 208 -2.27 -10.11 -15.86
N ARG A 209 -1.64 -11.29 -15.93
CA ARG A 209 -2.34 -12.59 -15.91
C ARG A 209 -1.80 -13.48 -14.80
N TYR A 210 -2.70 -14.05 -14.02
CA TYR A 210 -2.37 -15.09 -13.06
C TYR A 210 -2.10 -16.41 -13.80
N VAL A 211 -0.95 -17.02 -13.52
CA VAL A 211 -0.49 -18.29 -14.13
C VAL A 211 -0.17 -19.36 -13.08
N GLY A 212 -0.46 -19.10 -11.80
CA GLY A 212 -0.31 -20.09 -10.74
C GLY A 212 -1.18 -21.32 -11.00
N SER A 213 -0.67 -22.50 -10.65
CA SER A 213 -1.36 -23.77 -10.88
C SER A 213 -2.74 -23.75 -10.22
N ARG A 214 -3.81 -23.87 -11.02
CA ARG A 214 -5.06 -24.46 -10.51
C ARG A 214 -4.72 -25.89 -10.17
N ASP A 215 -4.74 -26.24 -8.89
CA ASP A 215 -4.79 -27.65 -8.50
C ASP A 215 -5.95 -28.28 -9.29
N LYS A 216 -5.59 -29.19 -10.19
CA LYS A 216 -6.55 -30.13 -10.77
C LYS A 216 -7.06 -30.96 -9.60
N ARG A 217 -8.12 -30.50 -8.93
CA ARG A 217 -8.98 -31.41 -8.18
C ARG A 217 -9.57 -32.36 -9.20
N GLY A 218 -9.13 -33.61 -9.10
CA GLY A 218 -9.60 -34.69 -9.95
C GLY A 218 -11.11 -34.84 -9.82
N SER A 219 -11.76 -35.00 -10.96
CA SER A 219 -12.93 -35.83 -11.06
C SER A 219 -12.43 -37.13 -11.68
N SER A 220 -12.15 -38.10 -10.81
CA SER A 220 -12.29 -39.51 -11.16
C SER A 220 -13.76 -39.88 -11.02
#